data_AF-A0AAJ2JYX0-F1
#
_entry.id   AF-A0AAJ2JYX0-F1
#
_cell.length_a   1.000
_cell.length_b   1.000
_cell.length_c   1.000
_cell.angle_alpha   90.00
_cell.angle_beta   90.00
_cell.angle_gamma   90.00
#
_symmetry.space_group_name_H-M   'P 1'
#
loop_
_entity.id
_entity.type
_entity.pdbx_description
1 polymer ?
#
loop_
_entity_poly.entity_id
_entity_poly.type
_entity_poly.pdbx_seq_one_letter_code
_entity_poly.pdbx_strand_id
1 'polypeptide(L)'
;MLKKWKICIVLLTMISLLSGCFGERSELAPLKDGKGKIRVVYQDEDRFYSDYGNFFKMMNPDIDIEVISEAELFDEAEKNEAFNLTEEKKKLLDKYKPDVLFLNESMFEAFA
;
A
#
# COMPACT_ATOMS: atom_id res chain seq x y z
N MET A 1 -33.75 41.41 16.66
CA MET A 1 -33.86 40.49 15.50
C MET A 1 -32.50 40.05 14.94
N LEU A 2 -31.50 40.94 14.82
CA LEU A 2 -30.14 40.60 14.32
C LEU A 2 -29.41 39.47 15.09
N LYS A 3 -29.64 39.32 16.40
CA LYS A 3 -28.96 38.30 17.23
C LYS A 3 -29.41 36.87 16.91
N LYS A 4 -30.69 36.69 16.52
CA LYS A 4 -31.25 35.37 16.17
C LYS A 4 -30.75 34.88 14.81
N TRP A 5 -30.55 35.79 13.85
CA TRP A 5 -30.02 35.45 12.52
C TRP A 5 -28.55 35.01 12.57
N LYS A 6 -27.71 35.68 13.36
CA LYS A 6 -26.31 35.27 13.56
C LYS A 6 -26.20 33.86 14.17
N ILE A 7 -27.09 33.52 15.10
CA ILE A 7 -27.15 32.17 15.70
C ILE A 7 -27.54 31.12 14.65
N CYS A 8 -28.51 31.40 13.78
CA CYS A 8 -28.87 30.49 12.69
C CYS A 8 -27.72 30.24 11.71
N ILE A 9 -26.95 31.28 11.36
CA ILE A 9 -25.79 31.14 10.45
C ILE A 9 -24.73 30.22 11.07
N VAL A 10 -24.43 30.38 12.36
CA VAL A 10 -23.43 29.56 13.08
C VAL A 10 -23.87 28.10 13.19
N LEU A 11 -25.16 27.85 13.42
CA LEU A 11 -25.71 26.50 13.44
C LEU A 11 -25.64 25.83 12.06
N LEU A 12 -25.95 26.58 11.00
CA LEU A 12 -25.88 26.07 9.63
C LEU A 12 -24.45 25.69 9.23
N THR A 13 -23.46 26.51 9.58
CA THR A 13 -22.06 26.22 9.29
C THR A 13 -21.56 25.00 10.07
N MET A 14 -21.94 24.84 11.34
CA MET A 14 -21.62 23.63 12.11
C MET A 14 -22.18 22.36 11.49
N ILE A 15 -23.42 22.39 11.00
CA ILE A 15 -24.04 21.23 10.34
C ILE A 15 -23.31 20.92 9.03
N SER A 16 -22.95 21.93 8.22
CA SER A 16 -22.21 21.71 6.97
C SER A 16 -20.80 21.12 7.17
N LEU A 17 -20.14 21.45 8.29
CA LEU A 17 -18.83 20.90 8.65
C LEU A 17 -18.92 19.41 9.05
N LEU A 18 -20.04 18.98 9.64
CA LEU A 18 -20.26 17.58 10.01
C LEU A 18 -20.54 16.69 8.79
N SER A 19 -21.16 17.23 7.75
CA SER A 19 -21.42 16.51 6.49
C SER A 19 -20.15 16.08 5.76
N GLY A 20 -19.04 16.82 5.93
CA GLY A 20 -17.75 16.50 5.32
C GLY A 20 -17.06 15.28 5.94
N CYS A 21 -17.48 14.84 7.13
CA CYS A 21 -16.92 13.67 7.81
C CYS A 21 -17.62 12.36 7.41
N PHE A 22 -18.81 12.45 6.79
CA PHE A 22 -19.63 11.33 6.31
C PHE A 22 -19.58 11.19 4.78
N GLY A 23 -18.44 11.51 4.16
CA GLY A 23 -18.19 11.04 2.79
C GLY A 23 -18.26 9.52 2.78
N GLU A 24 -19.07 8.94 1.90
CA GLU A 24 -19.14 7.50 1.65
C GLU A 24 -17.71 6.97 1.49
N ARG A 25 -17.19 6.32 2.54
CA ARG A 25 -16.09 5.40 2.36
C ARG A 25 -16.74 4.25 1.61
N SER A 26 -16.42 4.09 0.34
CA SER A 26 -16.71 2.87 -0.42
C SER A 26 -16.32 1.70 0.50
N GLU A 27 -17.32 1.05 1.09
CA GLU A 27 -17.08 -0.08 1.99
C GLU A 27 -16.57 -1.21 1.10
N LEU A 28 -15.24 -1.38 1.13
CA LEU A 28 -14.60 -2.53 0.51
C LEU A 28 -15.28 -3.79 1.06
N ALA A 29 -15.49 -4.77 0.19
CA ALA A 29 -16.08 -6.03 0.60
C ALA A 29 -15.28 -6.60 1.79
N PRO A 30 -15.94 -7.10 2.84
CA PRO A 30 -15.25 -7.63 4.00
C PRO A 30 -14.29 -8.76 3.60
N LEU A 31 -13.13 -8.81 4.25
CA LEU A 31 -12.15 -9.86 4.04
C LEU A 31 -12.80 -11.23 4.31
N LYS A 32 -12.55 -12.19 3.43
CA LYS A 32 -12.98 -13.57 3.63
C LYS A 32 -12.32 -14.09 4.91
N ASP A 33 -13.12 -14.57 5.85
CA ASP A 33 -12.68 -15.02 7.19
C ASP A 33 -12.10 -13.92 8.11
N GLY A 34 -12.28 -12.65 7.76
CA GLY A 34 -11.87 -11.50 8.56
C GLY A 34 -10.36 -11.30 8.66
N LYS A 35 -9.55 -12.02 7.87
CA LYS A 35 -8.10 -11.84 7.79
C LYS A 35 -7.64 -11.93 6.34
N GLY A 36 -6.74 -11.04 5.94
CA GLY A 36 -6.11 -11.01 4.63
C GLY A 36 -4.61 -11.28 4.74
N LYS A 37 -4.01 -11.77 3.66
CA LYS A 37 -2.55 -11.81 3.52
C LYS A 37 -2.16 -11.26 2.16
N ILE A 38 -1.19 -10.36 2.13
CA ILE A 38 -0.65 -9.77 0.89
C ILE A 38 0.86 -10.06 0.86
N ARG A 39 1.34 -10.60 -0.25
CA ARG A 39 2.76 -10.77 -0.54
C ARG A 39 3.25 -9.60 -1.37
N VAL A 40 4.22 -8.87 -0.84
CA VAL A 40 4.78 -7.67 -1.47
C VAL A 40 6.23 -7.93 -1.80
N VAL A 41 6.63 -7.75 -3.06
CA VAL A 41 8.05 -7.72 -3.43
C VAL A 41 8.58 -6.31 -3.21
N TYR A 42 9.61 -6.17 -2.39
CA TYR A 42 10.25 -4.89 -2.08
C TYR A 42 11.75 -5.04 -1.81
N GLN A 43 12.47 -3.93 -1.72
CA GLN A 43 13.92 -3.93 -1.48
C GLN A 43 14.28 -4.79 -0.25
N ASP A 44 13.68 -4.49 0.88
CA ASP A 44 13.76 -5.26 2.11
C ASP A 44 12.56 -4.94 3.03
N GLU A 45 12.40 -5.71 4.11
CA GLU A 45 11.30 -5.57 5.06
C GLU A 45 11.33 -4.24 5.81
N ASP A 46 12.51 -3.81 6.25
CA ASP A 46 12.68 -2.58 7.03
C ASP A 46 12.31 -1.33 6.21
N ARG A 47 12.77 -1.25 4.96
CA ARG A 47 12.42 -0.18 4.02
C ARG A 47 10.93 -0.19 3.71
N PHE A 48 10.34 -1.36 3.47
CA PHE A 48 8.90 -1.45 3.22
C PHE A 48 8.10 -0.89 4.39
N TYR A 49 8.42 -1.28 5.63
CA TYR A 49 7.69 -0.78 6.81
C TYR A 49 7.93 0.71 7.07
N SER A 50 9.14 1.20 6.81
CA SER A 50 9.46 2.63 6.85
C SER A 50 8.60 3.42 5.88
N ASP A 51 8.53 2.99 4.61
CA ASP A 51 7.92 3.77 3.54
C ASP A 51 6.39 3.64 3.51
N TYR A 52 5.86 2.44 3.78
CA TYR A 52 4.43 2.13 3.60
C TYR A 52 3.83 1.26 4.71
N GLY A 53 4.52 0.20 5.12
CA GLY A 53 3.94 -0.90 5.89
C GLY A 53 3.40 -0.47 7.26
N ASN A 54 4.07 0.46 7.95
CA ASN A 54 3.62 0.94 9.26
C ASN A 54 2.27 1.65 9.17
N PHE A 55 2.12 2.57 8.22
CA PHE A 55 0.87 3.30 8.02
C PHE A 55 -0.24 2.35 7.51
N PHE A 56 0.09 1.47 6.58
CA PHE A 56 -0.87 0.52 6.03
C PHE A 56 -1.43 -0.42 7.12
N LYS A 57 -0.57 -0.98 7.98
CA LYS A 57 -0.96 -1.89 9.07
C LYS A 57 -1.80 -1.20 10.14
N MET A 58 -1.54 0.09 10.41
CA MET A 58 -2.37 0.88 11.32
C MET A 58 -3.80 1.04 10.79
N MET A 59 -3.96 1.23 9.48
CA MET A 59 -5.27 1.39 8.84
C MET A 59 -5.98 0.07 8.55
N ASN A 60 -5.22 -1.02 8.38
CA ASN A 60 -5.71 -2.34 7.99
C ASN A 60 -5.13 -3.43 8.91
N PRO A 61 -5.52 -3.47 10.20
CA PRO A 61 -4.93 -4.39 11.18
C PRO A 61 -5.20 -5.87 10.89
N ASP A 62 -6.24 -6.16 10.11
CA ASP A 62 -6.65 -7.52 9.73
C ASP A 62 -5.89 -8.07 8.50
N ILE A 63 -5.01 -7.27 7.89
CA ILE A 63 -4.19 -7.67 6.75
C ILE A 63 -2.75 -7.94 7.22
N ASP A 64 -2.32 -9.18 7.06
CA ASP A 64 -0.93 -9.58 7.23
C ASP A 64 -0.13 -9.29 5.95
N ILE A 65 1.11 -8.81 6.11
CA ILE A 65 1.99 -8.51 4.98
C ILE A 65 3.22 -9.40 5.08
N GLU A 66 3.45 -10.18 4.03
CA GLU A 66 4.69 -10.92 3.83
C GLU A 66 5.55 -10.14 2.82
N VAL A 67 6.68 -9.62 3.29
CA VAL A 67 7.64 -8.93 2.42
C VAL A 67 8.61 -9.95 1.84
N ILE A 68 8.66 -10.02 0.52
CA ILE A 68 9.66 -10.79 -0.23
C ILE A 68 10.77 -9.82 -0.60
N SER A 69 11.89 -9.92 0.11
CA SER A 69 13.04 -9.03 -0.09
C SER A 69 13.77 -9.32 -1.39
N GLU A 70 14.20 -8.26 -2.07
CA GLU A 70 15.08 -8.31 -3.23
C GLU A 70 16.56 -8.07 -2.86
N ALA A 71 16.88 -7.89 -1.58
CA ALA A 71 18.23 -7.56 -1.12
C ALA A 71 19.27 -8.59 -1.59
N GLU A 72 18.93 -9.89 -1.54
CA GLU A 72 19.80 -10.97 -2.03
C GLU A 72 20.08 -10.84 -3.54
N LEU A 73 19.10 -10.38 -4.34
CA LEU A 73 19.28 -10.18 -5.78
C LEU A 73 20.25 -9.03 -6.06
N PHE A 74 20.18 -7.95 -5.29
CA PHE A 74 21.12 -6.83 -5.43
C PHE A 74 22.54 -7.23 -5.01
N ASP A 75 22.67 -7.96 -3.91
CA ASP A 75 23.96 -8.48 -3.44
C ASP A 75 24.62 -9.45 -4.44
N GLU A 76 23.82 -10.24 -5.16
CA GLU A 76 24.32 -11.13 -6.22
C GLU A 76 24.69 -10.36 -7.49
N ALA A 77 23.92 -9.33 -7.85
CA ALA A 77 24.20 -8.47 -8.99
C ALA A 77 25.56 -7.77 -8.87
N GLU A 78 25.93 -7.32 -7.67
CA GLU A 78 27.23 -6.68 -7.44
C GLU A 78 28.41 -7.65 -7.56
N LYS A 79 28.18 -8.95 -7.32
CA LYS A 79 29.24 -9.98 -7.31
C LYS A 79 29.44 -10.64 -8.67
N ASN A 80 28.49 -10.52 -9.59
CA ASN A 80 28.47 -11.27 -10.84
C ASN A 80 28.17 -10.35 -12.04
N GLU A 81 29.20 -10.08 -12.85
CA GLU A 81 29.07 -9.25 -14.06
C GLU A 81 28.09 -9.83 -15.11
N ALA A 82 27.82 -11.13 -15.07
CA ALA A 82 26.85 -11.78 -15.95
C ALA A 82 25.43 -11.84 -15.36
N PHE A 83 25.18 -11.17 -14.23
CA PHE A 83 23.89 -11.19 -13.56
C PHE A 83 22.81 -10.48 -14.37
N ASN A 84 21.75 -11.22 -14.71
CA ASN A 84 20.58 -10.67 -15.38
C ASN A 84 19.46 -10.46 -14.36
N LEU A 85 19.36 -9.23 -13.85
CA LEU A 85 18.38 -8.84 -12.83
C LEU A 85 16.94 -9.15 -13.26
N THR A 86 16.60 -9.00 -14.55
CA THR A 86 15.24 -9.24 -15.04
C THR A 86 14.86 -10.72 -14.97
N GLU A 87 15.78 -11.62 -15.35
CA GLU A 87 15.53 -13.07 -15.30
C GLU A 87 15.45 -13.60 -13.87
N GLU A 88 16.34 -13.13 -12.98
CA GLU A 88 16.29 -13.55 -11.57
C GLU A 88 15.05 -13.01 -10.86
N LYS A 89 14.63 -11.77 -11.16
CA LYS A 89 13.35 -11.26 -10.68
C LYS A 89 12.19 -12.10 -11.20
N LYS A 90 12.18 -12.49 -12.47
CA LYS A 90 11.13 -13.37 -13.02
C LYS A 90 11.02 -14.70 -12.26
N LYS A 91 12.16 -15.32 -11.91
CA LYS A 91 12.18 -16.53 -11.06
C LYS A 91 11.60 -16.27 -9.68
N LEU A 92 11.91 -15.13 -9.07
CA LEU A 92 11.34 -14.71 -7.79
C LEU A 92 9.82 -14.55 -7.90
N LEU A 93 9.32 -13.92 -8.98
CA LEU A 93 7.89 -13.78 -9.23
C LEU A 93 7.20 -15.14 -9.40
N ASP A 94 7.78 -16.06 -10.18
CA ASP A 94 7.23 -17.39 -10.41
C ASP A 94 7.20 -18.23 -9.12
N LYS A 95 8.24 -18.12 -8.29
CA LYS A 95 8.38 -18.85 -7.03
C LYS A 95 7.37 -18.38 -5.99
N TYR A 96 7.27 -17.06 -5.77
CA TYR A 96 6.48 -16.52 -4.67
C TYR A 96 5.08 -16.07 -5.07
N LYS A 97 4.80 -15.89 -6.36
CA LYS A 97 3.51 -15.43 -6.91
C LYS A 97 2.95 -14.24 -6.12
N PRO A 98 3.70 -13.13 -6.02
CA PRO A 98 3.33 -11.99 -5.18
C PRO A 98 2.06 -11.31 -5.68
N ASP A 99 1.43 -10.59 -4.77
CA ASP A 99 0.17 -9.87 -5.04
C ASP A 99 0.45 -8.40 -5.43
N VAL A 100 1.59 -7.85 -4.98
CA VAL A 100 2.03 -6.48 -5.26
C VAL A 100 3.50 -6.46 -5.64
N LEU A 101 3.82 -5.68 -6.68
CA LEU A 101 5.18 -5.46 -7.18
C LEU A 101 5.56 -3.99 -7.11
N PHE A 102 6.77 -3.71 -6.65
CA PHE A 102 7.39 -2.40 -6.81
C PHE A 102 8.32 -2.41 -8.03
N LEU A 103 7.89 -1.74 -9.10
CA LEU A 103 8.54 -1.74 -10.40
C LEU A 103 9.00 -0.33 -10.77
N ASN A 104 10.16 -0.24 -11.43
CA ASN A 104 10.53 0.95 -12.19
C ASN A 104 9.99 0.84 -13.63
N GLU A 105 10.19 1.88 -14.45
CA GLU A 105 9.65 1.93 -15.82
C GLU A 105 10.12 0.75 -16.69
N SER A 106 11.43 0.43 -16.67
CA SER A 106 11.97 -0.65 -17.50
C SER A 106 11.43 -2.03 -17.09
N MET A 107 11.23 -2.26 -15.80
CA MET A 107 10.64 -3.50 -15.31
C MET A 107 9.14 -3.58 -15.57
N PHE A 108 8.43 -2.46 -15.52
CA PHE A 108 7.01 -2.40 -15.85
C PHE A 108 6.79 -2.82 -17.30
N GLU A 109 7.58 -2.30 -18.24
CA GLU A 109 7.54 -2.72 -19.64
C GLU A 109 7.84 -4.22 -19.84
N ALA A 110 8.70 -4.79 -19.00
CA ALA A 110 9.07 -6.21 -19.10
C ALA A 110 8.01 -7.17 -18.53
N PHE A 111 7.13 -6.70 -17.65
CA PHE A 111 6.17 -7.55 -16.92
C PHE A 111 4.69 -7.24 -17.21
N ALA A 112 4.37 -6.12 -17.86
CA ALA A 112 3.02 -5.75 -18.30
C ALA A 112 2.62 -6.46 -19.59
#